data_AF-A0ABF7Q381-F1
#
_entry.id   AF-A0ABF7Q381-F1
#
_cell.length_a   1.000
_cell.length_b   1.000
_cell.length_c   1.000
_cell.angle_alpha   90.00
_cell.angle_beta   90.00
_cell.angle_gamma   90.00
#
_symmetry.space_group_name_H-M   'P 1'
#
loop_
_entity.id
_entity.type
_entity.pdbx_description
1 polymer ?
#
loop_
_entity_poly.entity_id
_entity_poly.type
_entity_poly.pdbx_seq_one_letter_code
_entity_poly.pdbx_strand_id
1 'polypeptide(L)'
;MIGLSSHHAAQRPCAMSSPVIEVAVAVVHDDRGHVLLAERTARQVAAGFWELPGGKIDSGESASAAAVRELDEETGIHATALRSWLCYVHAFPTKRVRLHIFRVERWRGTPVGREGQRLAWVDPAEPGVAPLLPSNARAMFALGLPQLLAVVDHDDPARAAVAAIAACDRGAGLIVIRAPRCAPDQRIALARRIIAAVAPAGPRVLLQGSALEAQRAGAHGAFACSATLRRSPARPSVRLWGVACDDASDRALAAQRGADFAIEAPPLLLAANNRQAGLTMLRADGTAAELPLFKPAATAARDTSRFPATTGVLT
;
A
#
# COMPACT_ATOMS: atom_id res chain seq x y z
N MET A 1 -50.69 25.07 3.23
CA MET A 1 -49.77 25.25 2.09
C MET A 1 -48.66 26.17 2.52
N ILE A 2 -47.51 25.61 2.89
CA ILE A 2 -46.36 26.36 3.38
C ILE A 2 -45.18 25.94 2.51
N GLY A 3 -44.61 26.91 1.79
CA GLY A 3 -43.56 26.70 0.79
C GLY A 3 -42.23 26.32 1.42
N LEU A 4 -41.65 25.23 0.94
CA LEU A 4 -40.27 24.83 1.20
C LEU A 4 -39.36 25.64 0.29
N SER A 5 -38.70 26.67 0.84
CA SER A 5 -37.61 27.37 0.18
C SER A 5 -36.33 26.55 0.32
N SER A 6 -35.92 25.95 -0.80
CA SER A 6 -34.67 25.24 -0.98
C SER A 6 -33.49 26.21 -0.91
N HIS A 7 -32.69 26.16 0.15
CA HIS A 7 -31.35 26.75 0.15
C HIS A 7 -30.33 25.73 -0.39
N HIS A 8 -30.24 25.66 -1.71
CA HIS A 8 -29.06 25.13 -2.38
C HIS A 8 -27.94 26.18 -2.29
N ALA A 9 -27.08 26.04 -1.29
CA ALA A 9 -25.78 26.73 -1.30
C ALA A 9 -24.96 26.12 -2.45
N ALA A 10 -24.81 26.88 -3.53
CA ALA A 10 -24.01 26.53 -4.69
C ALA A 10 -22.55 26.25 -4.26
N GLN A 11 -22.13 24.99 -4.37
CA GLN A 11 -20.74 24.59 -4.19
C GLN A 11 -19.91 25.20 -5.33
N ARG A 12 -18.99 26.10 -4.98
CA ARG A 12 -17.98 26.61 -5.92
C ARG A 12 -16.99 25.47 -6.23
N PRO A 13 -16.75 25.11 -7.50
CA PRO A 13 -15.67 24.21 -7.86
C PRO A 13 -14.35 24.83 -7.39
N CYS A 14 -13.60 24.10 -6.56
CA CYS A 14 -12.22 24.47 -6.25
C CYS A 14 -11.46 24.55 -7.58
N ALA A 15 -10.99 25.75 -7.92
CA ALA A 15 -10.18 25.96 -9.13
C ALA A 15 -8.96 25.04 -9.08
N MET A 16 -8.63 24.40 -10.20
CA MET A 16 -7.52 23.45 -10.35
C MET A 16 -6.10 24.06 -10.16
N SER A 17 -5.97 25.17 -9.44
CA SER A 17 -4.75 25.98 -9.30
C SER A 17 -4.26 26.18 -7.86
N SER A 18 -4.86 25.56 -6.84
CA SER A 18 -4.32 25.68 -5.47
C SER A 18 -2.89 25.10 -5.38
N PRO A 19 -1.95 25.84 -4.77
CA PRO A 19 -0.57 25.38 -4.59
C PRO A 19 -0.56 24.07 -3.79
N VAL A 20 0.34 23.16 -4.17
CA VAL A 20 0.53 21.90 -3.46
C VAL A 20 1.46 22.14 -2.27
N ILE A 21 0.99 21.80 -1.08
CA ILE A 21 1.79 21.88 0.15
C ILE A 21 2.69 20.65 0.21
N GLU A 22 3.99 20.87 0.39
CA GLU A 22 4.99 19.82 0.52
C GLU A 22 5.10 19.38 1.98
N VAL A 23 4.95 18.08 2.25
CA VAL A 23 4.98 17.48 3.59
C VAL A 23 5.91 16.28 3.60
N ALA A 24 6.76 16.19 4.61
CA ALA A 24 7.62 15.06 4.86
C ALA A 24 7.05 14.18 5.97
N VAL A 25 7.07 12.87 5.78
CA VAL A 25 6.50 11.88 6.73
C VAL A 25 7.51 10.80 7.02
N ALA A 26 7.66 10.44 8.29
CA ALA A 26 8.53 9.37 8.74
C ALA A 26 7.74 8.15 9.21
N VAL A 27 8.05 6.98 8.66
CA VAL A 27 7.52 5.69 9.11
C VAL A 27 8.58 4.99 9.96
N VAL A 28 8.29 4.86 11.25
CA VAL A 28 9.10 4.10 12.20
C VAL A 28 8.41 2.79 12.51
N HIS A 29 9.18 1.70 12.54
CA HIS A 29 8.70 0.38 12.97
C HIS A 29 9.28 0.00 14.34
N ASP A 30 8.51 -0.72 15.14
CA ASP A 30 9.02 -1.48 16.28
C ASP A 30 9.52 -2.88 15.84
N ASP A 31 10.05 -3.66 16.79
CA ASP A 31 10.56 -5.01 16.53
C ASP A 31 9.46 -6.02 16.10
N ARG A 32 8.18 -5.67 16.31
CA ARG A 32 7.02 -6.47 15.92
C ARG A 32 6.48 -6.09 14.54
N GLY A 33 7.04 -5.04 13.92
CA GLY A 33 6.58 -4.51 12.65
C GLY A 33 5.38 -3.58 12.76
N HIS A 34 4.98 -3.17 13.98
CA HIS A 34 4.00 -2.11 14.16
C HIS A 34 4.59 -0.77 13.75
N VAL A 35 3.72 0.16 13.35
CA VAL A 35 4.11 1.53 12.97
C VAL A 35 3.67 2.53 14.02
N LEU A 36 4.52 3.54 14.26
CA LEU A 36 4.21 4.62 15.20
C LEU A 36 3.21 5.59 14.58
N LEU A 37 2.11 5.85 15.29
CA LEU A 37 1.16 6.90 15.00
C LEU A 37 1.07 7.90 16.15
N ALA A 38 0.76 9.15 15.79
CA ALA A 38 0.46 10.26 16.69
C ALA A 38 -0.99 10.70 16.53
N GLU A 39 -1.67 10.98 17.63
CA GLU A 39 -3.01 11.58 17.61
C GLU A 39 -2.93 13.10 17.58
N ARG A 40 -3.58 13.72 16.60
CA ARG A 40 -3.65 15.17 16.47
C ARG A 40 -4.25 15.82 17.71
N THR A 41 -3.54 16.77 18.28
CA THR A 41 -3.94 17.50 19.48
C THR A 41 -5.16 18.38 19.21
N ALA A 42 -5.83 18.83 20.28
CA ALA A 42 -7.02 19.69 20.19
C ALA A 42 -6.76 21.04 19.47
N ARG A 43 -5.49 21.46 19.33
CA ARG A 43 -5.11 22.72 18.67
C ARG A 43 -4.95 22.57 17.16
N GLN A 44 -4.89 21.34 16.66
CA GLN A 44 -4.66 21.04 15.25
C GLN A 44 -5.99 20.86 14.50
N VAL A 45 -6.01 21.20 13.21
CA VAL A 45 -7.13 20.86 12.32
C VAL A 45 -7.29 19.34 12.30
N ALA A 46 -8.52 18.83 12.35
CA ALA A 46 -8.80 17.39 12.48
C ALA A 46 -8.23 16.77 13.78
N ALA A 47 -8.40 17.47 14.90
CA ALA A 47 -8.10 16.94 16.24
C ALA A 47 -8.72 15.55 16.46
N GLY A 48 -7.98 14.67 17.15
CA GLY A 48 -8.37 13.28 17.39
C GLY A 48 -8.11 12.31 16.24
N PHE A 49 -7.72 12.79 15.05
CA PHE A 49 -7.26 11.91 13.98
C PHE A 49 -5.84 11.43 14.25
N TRP A 50 -5.57 10.17 13.89
CA TRP A 50 -4.26 9.54 14.00
C TRP A 50 -3.50 9.63 12.68
N GLU A 51 -2.21 9.97 12.76
CA GLU A 51 -1.34 10.09 11.60
C GLU A 51 0.07 9.56 11.85
N LEU A 52 0.81 9.36 10.76
CA LEU A 52 2.23 9.06 10.79
C LEU A 52 2.96 10.38 11.10
N PRO A 53 4.01 10.37 11.95
CA PRO A 53 4.76 11.57 12.29
C PRO A 53 5.28 12.30 11.05
N GLY A 54 5.16 13.63 11.05
CA GLY A 54 5.59 14.43 9.92
C GLY A 54 4.90 15.79 9.81
N GLY A 55 5.54 16.68 9.07
CA GLY A 55 5.09 18.05 8.93
C GLY A 55 5.53 18.70 7.63
N LYS A 56 5.34 20.02 7.54
CA LYS A 56 5.60 20.77 6.31
C LYS A 56 7.11 20.86 6.07
N ILE A 57 7.49 20.82 4.79
CA ILE A 57 8.87 21.08 4.39
C ILE A 57 9.09 22.59 4.40
N ASP A 58 10.11 23.04 5.13
CA ASP A 58 10.46 24.45 5.20
C ASP A 58 11.20 24.94 3.96
N SER A 59 11.24 26.26 3.78
CA SER A 59 11.90 26.88 2.62
C SER A 59 13.39 26.55 2.59
N GLY A 60 13.84 25.88 1.52
CA GLY A 60 15.23 25.46 1.36
C GLY A 60 15.58 24.14 2.06
N GLU A 61 14.62 23.53 2.77
CA GLU A 61 14.79 22.25 3.45
C GLU A 61 14.59 21.07 2.47
N SER A 62 15.43 20.03 2.59
CA SER A 62 15.18 18.78 1.86
C SER A 62 14.07 17.98 2.52
N ALA A 63 13.28 17.25 1.74
CA ALA A 63 12.21 16.38 2.29
C ALA A 63 12.74 15.37 3.33
N SER A 64 13.94 14.83 3.12
CA SER A 64 14.61 13.96 4.09
C SER A 64 14.98 14.67 5.39
N ALA A 65 15.46 15.92 5.31
CA ALA A 65 15.81 16.70 6.50
C ALA A 65 14.56 17.06 7.31
N ALA A 66 13.50 17.49 6.62
CA ALA A 66 12.19 17.73 7.23
C ALA A 66 11.66 16.47 7.95
N ALA A 67 11.74 15.29 7.32
CA ALA A 67 11.30 14.05 7.95
C ALA A 67 12.07 13.73 9.25
N VAL A 68 13.38 14.01 9.30
CA VAL A 68 14.20 13.82 10.51
C VAL A 68 13.82 14.81 11.60
N ARG A 69 13.71 16.10 11.23
CA ARG A 69 13.37 17.20 12.15
C ARG A 69 12.00 16.98 12.77
N GLU A 70 10.97 16.81 11.95
CA GLU A 70 9.58 16.64 12.40
C GLU A 70 9.44 15.40 13.29
N LEU A 71 10.10 14.30 12.94
CA LEU A 71 10.08 13.09 13.76
C LEU A 71 10.68 13.33 15.15
N ASP A 72 11.80 14.07 15.25
CA ASP A 72 12.41 14.42 16.53
C ASP A 72 11.55 15.42 17.32
N GLU A 73 11.04 16.47 16.66
CA GLU A 73 10.20 17.50 17.28
C GLU A 73 8.93 16.91 17.88
N GLU A 74 8.24 16.02 17.16
CA GLU A 74 6.98 15.44 17.61
C GLU A 74 7.16 14.28 18.60
N THR A 75 8.17 13.42 18.38
CA THR A 75 8.26 12.11 19.05
C THR A 75 9.53 11.90 19.86
N GLY A 76 10.55 12.73 19.67
CA GLY A 76 11.89 12.53 20.24
C GLY A 76 12.68 11.36 19.67
N ILE A 77 12.27 10.85 18.52
CA ILE A 77 13.01 9.83 17.78
C ILE A 77 14.04 10.50 16.88
N HIS A 78 15.30 10.15 17.09
CA HIS A 78 16.42 10.60 16.26
C HIS A 78 16.70 9.58 15.15
N ALA A 79 16.20 9.83 13.94
CA ALA A 79 16.51 9.02 12.77
C ALA A 79 17.99 9.18 12.35
N THR A 80 18.68 8.06 12.15
CA THR A 80 20.10 8.01 11.74
C THR A 80 20.30 7.40 10.35
N ALA A 81 19.27 6.73 9.83
CA ALA A 81 19.21 6.27 8.46
C ALA A 81 17.73 6.25 8.02
N LEU A 82 17.48 6.75 6.82
CA LEU A 82 16.16 6.78 6.22
C LEU A 82 16.27 6.57 4.71
N ARG A 83 15.24 5.98 4.14
CA ARG A 83 15.10 5.79 2.69
C ARG A 83 13.77 6.34 2.19
N SER A 84 13.78 6.94 1.00
CA SER A 84 12.54 7.34 0.32
C SER A 84 11.69 6.09 0.03
N TRP A 85 10.38 6.18 0.22
CA TRP A 85 9.49 5.03 0.07
C TRP A 85 8.24 5.29 -0.77
N LEU A 86 7.47 6.35 -0.48
CA LEU A 86 6.29 6.71 -1.27
C LEU A 86 6.23 8.22 -1.49
N CYS A 87 5.76 8.64 -2.66
CA CYS A 87 5.44 10.03 -2.93
C CYS A 87 4.08 10.14 -3.63
N TYR A 88 3.13 10.84 -3.03
CA TYR A 88 1.81 11.04 -3.65
C TYR A 88 1.12 12.32 -3.19
N VAL A 89 0.19 12.80 -4.01
CA VAL A 89 -0.65 13.95 -3.70
C VAL A 89 -2.00 13.48 -3.17
N HIS A 90 -2.37 13.94 -1.98
CA HIS A 90 -3.73 13.84 -1.46
C HIS A 90 -4.45 15.19 -1.66
N ALA A 91 -5.67 15.15 -2.20
CA ALA A 91 -6.51 16.33 -2.40
C ALA A 91 -7.61 16.35 -1.33
N PHE A 92 -7.53 17.32 -0.42
CA PHE A 92 -8.62 17.69 0.46
C PHE A 92 -9.58 18.65 -0.27
N PRO A 93 -10.82 18.86 0.23
CA PRO A 93 -11.75 19.80 -0.38
C PRO A 93 -11.21 21.23 -0.57
N THR A 94 -10.26 21.66 0.29
CA THR A 94 -9.73 23.03 0.32
C THR A 94 -8.25 23.16 0.00
N LYS A 95 -7.50 22.06 -0.09
CA LYS A 95 -6.04 22.08 -0.27
C LYS A 95 -5.50 20.79 -0.85
N ARG A 96 -4.29 20.85 -1.41
CA ARG A 96 -3.56 19.67 -1.90
C ARG A 96 -2.26 19.53 -1.13
N VAL A 97 -1.94 18.30 -0.73
CA VAL A 97 -0.73 17.98 0.02
C VAL A 97 0.02 16.90 -0.73
N ARG A 98 1.31 17.11 -1.01
CA ARG A 98 2.23 16.08 -1.49
C ARG A 98 2.98 15.52 -0.30
N LEU A 99 2.80 14.23 -0.05
CA LEU A 99 3.48 13.50 1.01
C LEU A 99 4.75 12.87 0.43
N HIS A 100 5.90 13.21 0.98
CA HIS A 100 7.18 12.53 0.78
C HIS A 100 7.41 11.63 1.99
N ILE A 101 7.22 10.33 1.80
CA ILE A 101 7.21 9.36 2.89
C ILE A 101 8.52 8.59 2.90
N PHE A 102 9.17 8.60 4.06
CA PHE A 102 10.44 7.93 4.30
C PHE A 102 10.25 6.78 5.27
N ARG A 103 10.91 5.65 5.01
CA ARG A 103 11.08 4.60 6.01
C ARG A 103 12.32 4.91 6.83
N VAL A 104 12.16 4.98 8.15
CA VAL A 104 13.27 5.11 9.08
C VAL A 104 13.88 3.71 9.27
N GLU A 105 15.12 3.55 8.84
CA GLU A 105 15.82 2.26 8.88
C GLU A 105 16.55 2.06 10.20
N ARG A 106 17.04 3.15 10.79
CA ARG A 106 17.72 3.15 12.08
C ARG A 106 17.41 4.44 12.83
N TRP A 107 17.18 4.32 14.13
CA TRP A 107 16.85 5.45 14.99
C TRP A 107 17.30 5.23 16.44
N ARG A 108 17.25 6.30 17.24
CA ARG A 108 17.57 6.31 18.67
C ARG A 108 16.52 7.12 19.43
N GLY A 109 16.47 6.95 20.75
CA GLY A 109 15.55 7.67 21.66
C GLY A 109 14.43 6.77 22.17
N THR A 110 13.53 7.34 22.95
CA THR A 110 12.28 6.69 23.38
C THR A 110 11.12 7.57 22.89
N PRO A 111 10.17 7.03 22.10
CA PRO A 111 9.06 7.80 21.58
C PRO A 111 8.21 8.40 22.69
N VAL A 112 8.06 9.71 22.70
CA VAL A 112 7.18 10.47 23.62
C VAL A 112 6.49 11.59 22.85
N GLY A 113 5.21 11.84 23.11
CA GLY A 113 4.50 12.95 22.46
C GLY A 113 4.98 14.29 23.01
N ARG A 114 5.94 14.92 22.34
CA ARG A 114 6.59 16.17 22.78
C ARG A 114 5.67 17.40 22.66
N GLU A 115 4.58 17.30 21.92
CA GLU A 115 3.53 18.32 21.80
C GLU A 115 2.28 18.01 22.66
N GLY A 116 2.36 16.98 23.51
CA GLY A 116 1.22 16.51 24.32
C GLY A 116 0.24 15.61 23.56
N GLN A 117 0.63 15.10 22.39
CA GLN A 117 -0.11 14.09 21.64
C GLN A 117 0.01 12.70 22.28
N ARG A 118 -1.02 11.87 22.09
CA ARG A 118 -0.90 10.44 22.36
C ARG A 118 -0.14 9.78 21.22
N LEU A 119 0.73 8.81 21.57
CA LEU A 119 1.41 7.94 20.61
C LEU A 119 0.88 6.52 20.73
N ALA A 120 0.86 5.79 19.61
CA ALA A 120 0.49 4.39 19.58
C ALA A 120 1.33 3.64 18.54
N TRP A 121 1.86 2.48 18.94
CA TRP A 121 2.37 1.47 18.00
C TRP A 121 1.19 0.64 17.51
N VAL A 122 0.95 0.59 16.20
CA VAL A 122 -0.21 -0.08 15.61
C VAL A 122 0.20 -1.09 14.54
N ASP A 123 -0.53 -2.20 14.45
CA ASP A 123 -0.45 -3.05 13.25
C ASP A 123 -1.02 -2.26 12.06
N PRO A 124 -0.23 -2.02 11.00
CA PRO A 124 -0.73 -1.29 9.84
C PRO A 124 -1.82 -2.05 9.07
N ALA A 125 -1.90 -3.38 9.20
CA ALA A 125 -2.97 -4.18 8.59
C ALA A 125 -4.29 -4.05 9.34
N GLU A 126 -4.23 -3.92 10.68
CA GLU A 126 -5.39 -3.78 11.56
C GLU A 126 -5.14 -2.70 12.63
N PRO A 127 -5.22 -1.41 12.26
CA PRO A 127 -4.92 -0.34 13.18
C PRO A 127 -5.91 -0.32 14.36
N GLY A 128 -5.41 -0.52 15.58
CA GLY A 128 -6.22 -0.46 16.81
C GLY A 128 -6.66 0.96 17.21
N VAL A 129 -6.52 1.95 16.32
CA VAL A 129 -6.83 3.36 16.55
C VAL A 129 -7.66 3.92 15.40
N ALA A 130 -8.53 4.88 15.70
CA ALA A 130 -9.38 5.55 14.72
C ALA A 130 -9.82 6.93 15.21
N PRO A 131 -10.18 7.87 14.31
CA PRO A 131 -10.04 7.79 12.86
C PRO A 131 -8.59 8.04 12.38
N LEU A 132 -8.19 7.43 11.26
CA LEU A 132 -6.92 7.73 10.60
C LEU A 132 -7.05 8.98 9.71
N LEU A 133 -6.01 9.81 9.65
CA LEU A 133 -5.98 10.96 8.75
C LEU A 133 -6.08 10.48 7.28
N PRO A 134 -7.04 10.99 6.48
CA PRO A 134 -7.29 10.48 5.13
C PRO A 134 -6.07 10.52 4.18
N SER A 135 -5.15 11.48 4.39
CA SER A 135 -3.90 11.55 3.62
C SER A 135 -2.98 10.35 3.83
N ASN A 136 -3.08 9.67 4.98
CA ASN A 136 -2.20 8.58 5.36
C ASN A 136 -2.79 7.21 5.02
N ALA A 137 -4.05 7.15 4.59
CA ALA A 137 -4.75 5.90 4.28
C ALA A 137 -4.00 5.05 3.25
N ARG A 138 -3.42 5.67 2.20
CA ARG A 138 -2.63 4.95 1.18
C ARG A 138 -1.34 4.38 1.76
N ALA A 139 -0.60 5.16 2.56
CA ALA A 139 0.62 4.70 3.21
C ALA A 139 0.33 3.57 4.20
N MET A 140 -0.68 3.72 5.06
CA MET A 140 -1.10 2.69 6.02
C MET A 140 -1.53 1.41 5.31
N PHE A 141 -2.31 1.53 4.23
CA PHE A 141 -2.68 0.39 3.42
C PHE A 141 -1.46 -0.33 2.84
N ALA A 142 -0.50 0.42 2.31
CA ALA A 142 0.75 -0.11 1.76
C ALA A 142 1.64 -0.76 2.83
N LEU A 143 1.66 -0.21 4.05
CA LEU A 143 2.35 -0.79 5.21
C LEU A 143 1.73 -2.11 5.64
N GLY A 144 0.40 -2.22 5.56
CA GLY A 144 -0.35 -3.44 5.88
C GLY A 144 -0.40 -4.46 4.75
N LEU A 145 0.35 -4.29 3.65
CA LEU A 145 0.41 -5.31 2.61
C LEU A 145 1.22 -6.54 3.08
N PRO A 146 0.79 -7.77 2.76
CA PRO A 146 1.51 -8.97 3.13
C PRO A 146 2.82 -9.07 2.36
N GLN A 147 3.82 -9.71 2.96
CA GLN A 147 5.16 -9.86 2.37
C GLN A 147 5.20 -10.85 1.21
N LEU A 148 4.22 -11.76 1.12
CA LEU A 148 4.13 -12.80 0.12
C LEU A 148 2.87 -12.64 -0.73
N LEU A 149 3.09 -12.59 -2.04
CA LEU A 149 2.05 -12.59 -3.06
C LEU A 149 2.20 -13.84 -3.94
N ALA A 150 1.09 -14.48 -4.26
CA ALA A 150 1.04 -15.56 -5.23
C ALA A 150 0.28 -15.13 -6.49
N VAL A 151 0.79 -15.52 -7.65
CA VAL A 151 0.07 -15.44 -8.92
C VAL A 151 -0.37 -16.84 -9.30
N VAL A 152 -1.67 -17.06 -9.34
CA VAL A 152 -2.30 -18.30 -9.80
C VAL A 152 -2.72 -18.08 -11.26
N ASP A 153 -1.98 -18.66 -12.20
CA ASP A 153 -2.15 -18.53 -13.65
C ASP A 153 -2.65 -19.85 -14.25
N HIS A 154 -3.96 -20.11 -14.13
CA HIS A 154 -4.57 -21.36 -14.55
C HIS A 154 -6.06 -21.17 -14.89
N ASP A 155 -6.54 -21.78 -15.98
CA ASP A 155 -7.95 -21.69 -16.39
C ASP A 155 -8.82 -22.84 -15.86
N ASP A 156 -8.24 -24.01 -15.60
CA ASP A 156 -8.95 -25.13 -14.96
C ASP A 156 -9.28 -24.83 -13.47
N PRO A 157 -10.55 -24.91 -13.05
CA PRO A 157 -10.94 -24.57 -11.68
C PRO A 157 -10.41 -25.48 -10.58
N ALA A 158 -10.16 -26.76 -10.86
CA ALA A 158 -9.65 -27.68 -9.84
C ALA A 158 -8.17 -27.40 -9.57
N ARG A 159 -7.36 -27.30 -10.64
CA ARG A 159 -5.93 -27.01 -10.54
C ARG A 159 -5.66 -25.62 -9.97
N ALA A 160 -6.45 -24.61 -10.35
CA ALA A 160 -6.29 -23.27 -9.81
C ALA A 160 -6.59 -23.21 -8.30
N ALA A 161 -7.60 -23.96 -7.83
CA ALA A 161 -7.89 -24.06 -6.40
C ALA A 161 -6.75 -24.76 -5.62
N VAL A 162 -6.20 -25.85 -6.15
CA VAL A 162 -5.04 -26.54 -5.54
C VAL A 162 -3.82 -25.60 -5.47
N ALA A 163 -3.54 -24.86 -6.54
CA ALA A 163 -2.46 -23.88 -6.57
C ALA A 163 -2.67 -22.75 -5.53
N ALA A 164 -3.90 -22.27 -5.38
CA ALA A 164 -4.22 -21.23 -4.40
C ALA A 164 -4.08 -21.72 -2.95
N ILE A 165 -4.52 -22.95 -2.63
CA ILE A 165 -4.32 -23.56 -1.31
C ILE A 165 -2.83 -23.72 -1.03
N ALA A 166 -2.07 -24.27 -1.98
CA ALA A 166 -0.62 -24.42 -1.84
C ALA A 166 0.11 -23.07 -1.67
N ALA A 167 -0.44 -21.98 -2.19
CA ALA A 167 0.06 -20.64 -1.94
C ALA A 167 -0.16 -20.20 -0.49
N CYS A 168 -1.36 -20.45 0.05
CA CYS A 168 -1.70 -20.18 1.45
C CYS A 168 -0.82 -20.98 2.42
N ASP A 169 -0.58 -22.26 2.13
CA ASP A 169 0.31 -23.12 2.94
C ASP A 169 1.75 -22.58 2.99
N ARG A 170 2.14 -21.81 1.96
CA ARG A 170 3.45 -21.11 1.89
C ARG A 170 3.41 -19.70 2.47
N GLY A 171 2.30 -19.28 3.08
CA GLY A 171 2.13 -17.98 3.73
C GLY A 171 1.78 -16.83 2.78
N ALA A 172 1.26 -17.09 1.58
CA ALA A 172 0.78 -16.03 0.71
C ALA A 172 -0.42 -15.29 1.35
N GLY A 173 -0.24 -14.00 1.67
CA GLY A 173 -1.33 -13.15 2.14
C GLY A 173 -2.06 -12.41 1.01
N LEU A 174 -1.48 -12.43 -0.21
CA LEU A 174 -2.11 -11.93 -1.43
C LEU A 174 -2.14 -13.03 -2.49
N ILE A 175 -3.26 -13.15 -3.20
CA ILE A 175 -3.39 -14.04 -4.35
C ILE A 175 -3.94 -13.23 -5.53
N VAL A 176 -3.23 -13.25 -6.65
CA VAL A 176 -3.67 -12.72 -7.95
C VAL A 176 -4.11 -13.88 -8.83
N ILE A 177 -5.36 -13.87 -9.27
CA ILE A 177 -5.91 -14.88 -10.18
C ILE A 177 -5.77 -14.37 -11.60
N ARG A 178 -5.07 -15.15 -12.42
CA ARG A 178 -4.96 -14.99 -13.88
C ARG A 178 -5.56 -16.23 -14.54
N ALA A 179 -6.52 -15.98 -15.42
CA ALA A 179 -7.17 -17.00 -16.22
C ALA A 179 -7.34 -16.44 -17.64
N PRO A 180 -6.22 -16.33 -18.38
CA PRO A 180 -6.16 -15.56 -19.61
C PRO A 180 -7.01 -16.13 -20.75
N ARG A 181 -7.39 -17.42 -20.68
CA ARG A 181 -8.21 -18.08 -21.72
C ARG A 181 -9.69 -18.17 -21.34
N CYS A 182 -10.04 -17.89 -20.10
CA CYS A 182 -11.44 -17.86 -19.66
C CYS A 182 -12.17 -16.61 -20.17
N ALA A 183 -13.42 -16.77 -20.59
CA ALA A 183 -14.37 -15.66 -20.77
C ALA A 183 -14.71 -14.98 -19.42
N PRO A 184 -15.23 -13.73 -19.42
CA PRO A 184 -15.51 -12.99 -18.17
C PRO A 184 -16.33 -13.77 -17.13
N ASP A 185 -17.44 -14.41 -17.52
CA ASP A 185 -18.27 -15.16 -16.56
C ASP A 185 -17.56 -16.43 -16.03
N GLN A 186 -16.72 -17.07 -16.86
CA GLN A 186 -15.88 -18.19 -16.42
C GLN A 186 -14.81 -17.74 -15.42
N ARG A 187 -14.19 -16.58 -15.64
CA ARG A 187 -13.23 -15.98 -14.69
C ARG A 187 -13.88 -15.63 -13.35
N ILE A 188 -15.09 -15.06 -13.38
CA ILE A 188 -15.87 -14.77 -12.17
C ILE A 188 -16.16 -16.06 -11.40
N ALA A 189 -16.62 -17.12 -12.08
CA ALA A 189 -16.91 -18.41 -11.46
C ALA A 189 -15.65 -19.06 -10.85
N LEU A 190 -14.53 -19.03 -11.59
CA LEU A 190 -13.23 -19.50 -11.12
C LEU A 190 -12.77 -18.75 -9.86
N ALA A 191 -12.87 -17.42 -9.88
CA ALA A 191 -12.47 -16.59 -8.76
C ALA A 191 -13.29 -16.87 -7.50
N ARG A 192 -14.61 -17.02 -7.63
CA ARG A 192 -15.49 -17.41 -6.51
C ARG A 192 -15.06 -18.75 -5.90
N ARG A 193 -14.72 -19.73 -6.74
CA ARG A 193 -14.25 -21.05 -6.28
C ARG A 193 -12.93 -20.94 -5.52
N ILE A 194 -11.97 -20.17 -6.03
CA ILE A 194 -10.69 -19.96 -5.35
C ILE A 194 -10.90 -19.23 -4.01
N ILE A 195 -11.70 -18.15 -3.99
CA ILE A 195 -12.01 -17.40 -2.78
C ILE A 195 -12.61 -18.31 -1.70
N ALA A 196 -13.57 -19.17 -2.07
CA ALA A 196 -14.14 -20.14 -1.15
C ALA A 196 -13.11 -21.17 -0.63
N ALA A 197 -12.22 -21.65 -1.51
CA ALA A 197 -11.20 -22.63 -1.16
C ALA A 197 -10.14 -22.08 -0.19
N VAL A 198 -9.79 -20.80 -0.29
CA VAL A 198 -8.75 -20.16 0.54
C VAL A 198 -9.30 -19.38 1.72
N ALA A 199 -10.64 -19.29 1.88
CA ALA A 199 -11.28 -18.53 2.95
C ALA A 199 -10.74 -18.86 4.36
N PRO A 200 -10.46 -20.13 4.74
CA PRO A 200 -9.91 -20.44 6.06
C PRO A 200 -8.53 -19.83 6.34
N ALA A 201 -7.72 -19.62 5.29
CA ALA A 201 -6.40 -19.00 5.41
C ALA A 201 -6.45 -17.46 5.30
N GLY A 202 -7.59 -16.90 4.87
CA GLY A 202 -7.83 -15.46 4.84
C GLY A 202 -6.94 -14.59 3.93
N PRO A 203 -6.39 -15.05 2.78
CA PRO A 203 -5.64 -14.15 1.91
C PRO A 203 -6.55 -13.13 1.23
N ARG A 204 -6.00 -11.95 0.91
CA ARG A 204 -6.65 -11.00 0.02
C ARG A 204 -6.49 -11.46 -1.43
N VAL A 205 -7.62 -11.73 -2.08
CA VAL A 205 -7.68 -12.19 -3.47
C VAL A 205 -7.98 -11.05 -4.44
N LEU A 206 -7.18 -10.92 -5.50
CA LEU A 206 -7.41 -10.02 -6.62
C LEU A 206 -7.68 -10.83 -7.90
N LEU A 207 -8.56 -10.32 -8.76
CA LEU A 207 -8.84 -10.92 -10.07
C LEU A 207 -8.27 -10.07 -11.19
N GLN A 208 -7.48 -10.67 -12.08
CA GLN A 208 -7.08 -9.98 -13.32
C GLN A 208 -8.29 -9.81 -14.24
N GLY A 209 -8.71 -8.56 -14.45
CA GLY A 209 -9.92 -8.23 -15.20
C GLY A 209 -10.44 -6.84 -14.86
N SER A 210 -11.70 -6.58 -15.22
CA SER A 210 -12.39 -5.33 -14.90
C SER A 210 -12.78 -5.23 -13.42
N ALA A 211 -13.03 -4.00 -12.95
CA ALA A 211 -13.58 -3.76 -11.61
C ALA A 211 -14.91 -4.51 -11.38
N LEU A 212 -15.76 -4.56 -12.42
CA LEU A 212 -17.04 -5.25 -12.37
C LEU A 212 -16.86 -6.77 -12.17
N GLU A 213 -15.90 -7.39 -12.85
CA GLU A 213 -15.60 -8.81 -12.66
C GLU A 213 -15.12 -9.09 -11.24
N ALA A 214 -14.18 -8.28 -10.73
CA ALA A 214 -13.69 -8.42 -9.36
C ALA A 214 -14.83 -8.29 -8.34
N GLN A 215 -15.71 -7.30 -8.50
CA GLN A 215 -16.87 -7.10 -7.64
C GLN A 215 -17.86 -8.27 -7.71
N ARG A 216 -18.22 -8.73 -8.92
CA ARG A 216 -19.13 -9.87 -9.10
C ARG A 216 -18.53 -11.16 -8.52
N ALA A 217 -17.22 -11.32 -8.55
CA ALA A 217 -16.52 -12.46 -7.97
C ALA A 217 -16.46 -12.43 -6.43
N GLY A 218 -16.69 -11.27 -5.80
CA GLY A 218 -16.40 -11.07 -4.37
C GLY A 218 -14.91 -10.98 -4.07
N ALA A 219 -14.09 -10.64 -5.07
CA ALA A 219 -12.67 -10.42 -4.88
C ALA A 219 -12.42 -9.13 -4.09
N HIS A 220 -11.30 -9.08 -3.36
CA HIS A 220 -10.89 -7.90 -2.59
C HIS A 220 -10.41 -6.76 -3.49
N GLY A 221 -10.07 -7.05 -4.74
CA GLY A 221 -9.51 -6.09 -5.67
C GLY A 221 -9.44 -6.57 -7.11
N ALA A 222 -9.06 -5.66 -7.99
CA ALA A 222 -8.76 -5.97 -9.39
C ALA A 222 -7.25 -5.95 -9.63
N PHE A 223 -6.82 -6.69 -10.64
CA PHE A 223 -5.44 -6.72 -11.09
C PHE A 223 -5.36 -6.37 -12.59
N ALA A 224 -4.40 -5.55 -12.98
CA ALA A 224 -4.22 -5.14 -14.37
C ALA A 224 -2.84 -5.57 -14.90
N CYS A 225 -2.76 -5.92 -16.18
CA CYS A 225 -1.47 -5.97 -16.87
C CYS A 225 -1.08 -4.57 -17.38
N SER A 226 0.19 -4.41 -17.78
CA SER A 226 0.74 -3.17 -18.33
C SER A 226 -0.10 -2.62 -19.50
N ALA A 227 -0.56 -3.49 -20.41
CA ALA A 227 -1.40 -3.09 -21.54
C ALA A 227 -2.76 -2.52 -21.11
N THR A 228 -3.34 -3.02 -20.01
CA THR A 228 -4.57 -2.45 -19.44
C THR A 228 -4.26 -1.13 -18.73
N LEU A 229 -3.19 -1.06 -17.94
CA LEU A 229 -2.73 0.17 -17.28
C LEU A 229 -2.56 1.32 -18.30
N ARG A 230 -1.85 1.08 -19.40
CA ARG A 230 -1.57 2.09 -20.43
C ARG A 230 -2.83 2.60 -21.13
N ARG A 231 -3.87 1.77 -21.24
CA ARG A 231 -5.15 2.13 -21.89
C ARG A 231 -6.16 2.75 -20.92
N SER A 232 -6.02 2.50 -19.62
CA SER A 232 -6.94 3.02 -18.60
C SER A 232 -6.53 4.44 -18.17
N PRO A 233 -7.39 5.45 -18.39
CA PRO A 233 -7.04 6.83 -18.06
C PRO A 233 -7.09 7.11 -16.55
N ALA A 234 -7.78 6.27 -15.76
CA ALA A 234 -8.02 6.48 -14.34
C ALA A 234 -7.96 5.17 -13.55
N ARG A 235 -7.82 5.30 -12.22
CA ARG A 235 -7.91 4.18 -11.27
C ARG A 235 -9.30 3.53 -11.35
N PRO A 236 -9.40 2.19 -11.44
CA PRO A 236 -10.68 1.50 -11.30
C PRO A 236 -11.28 1.69 -9.89
N SER A 237 -12.61 1.75 -9.79
CA SER A 237 -13.32 1.85 -8.51
C SER A 237 -13.31 0.50 -7.77
N VAL A 238 -12.18 0.20 -7.13
CA VAL A 238 -11.94 -1.03 -6.34
C VAL A 238 -11.19 -0.70 -5.05
N ARG A 239 -11.40 -1.52 -4.02
CA ARG A 239 -10.72 -1.37 -2.72
C ARG A 239 -9.22 -1.57 -2.84
N LEU A 240 -8.80 -2.55 -3.62
CA LEU A 240 -7.40 -2.88 -3.85
C LEU A 240 -7.12 -3.01 -5.35
N TRP A 241 -6.05 -2.39 -5.83
CA TRP A 241 -5.63 -2.41 -7.22
C TRP A 241 -4.14 -2.69 -7.35
N GLY A 242 -3.82 -3.85 -7.92
CA GLY A 242 -2.46 -4.24 -8.26
C GLY A 242 -2.21 -4.20 -9.77
N VAL A 243 -0.96 -3.97 -10.17
CA VAL A 243 -0.59 -3.88 -11.59
C VAL A 243 0.68 -4.70 -11.89
N ALA A 244 0.69 -5.45 -12.98
CA ALA A 244 1.93 -5.99 -13.53
C ALA A 244 2.61 -4.94 -14.40
N CYS A 245 3.89 -4.68 -14.13
CA CYS A 245 4.70 -3.69 -14.82
C CYS A 245 5.84 -4.38 -15.55
N ASP A 246 6.00 -4.08 -16.84
CA ASP A 246 7.08 -4.66 -17.65
C ASP A 246 8.41 -3.91 -17.44
N ASP A 247 8.33 -2.62 -17.09
CA ASP A 247 9.48 -1.73 -16.95
C ASP A 247 9.25 -0.64 -15.89
N ALA A 248 10.24 0.26 -15.75
CA ALA A 248 10.17 1.40 -14.83
C ALA A 248 9.09 2.42 -15.21
N SER A 249 8.83 2.61 -16.50
CA SER A 249 7.82 3.54 -17.00
C SER A 249 6.40 3.08 -16.62
N ASP A 250 6.16 1.77 -16.69
CA ASP A 250 4.91 1.17 -16.20
C ASP A 250 4.74 1.36 -14.69
N ARG A 251 5.82 1.23 -13.90
CA ARG A 251 5.75 1.46 -12.46
C ARG A 251 5.42 2.90 -12.12
N ALA A 252 6.10 3.85 -12.77
CA ALA A 252 5.82 5.27 -12.60
C ALA A 252 4.37 5.61 -13.00
N LEU A 253 3.88 5.06 -14.11
CA LEU A 253 2.49 5.23 -14.53
C LEU A 253 1.51 4.59 -13.54
N ALA A 254 1.78 3.39 -13.02
CA ALA A 254 0.95 2.74 -12.01
C ALA A 254 0.88 3.58 -10.72
N ALA A 255 2.02 4.09 -10.25
CA ALA A 255 2.09 4.98 -9.08
C ALA A 255 1.29 6.27 -9.31
N GLN A 256 1.41 6.89 -10.49
CA GLN A 256 0.67 8.09 -10.90
C GLN A 256 -0.83 7.83 -10.99
N ARG A 257 -1.24 6.68 -11.52
CA ARG A 257 -2.64 6.25 -11.57
C ARG A 257 -3.16 5.82 -10.20
N GLY A 258 -2.30 5.78 -9.19
CA GLY A 258 -2.67 5.49 -7.83
C GLY A 258 -2.88 4.01 -7.58
N ALA A 259 -2.18 3.09 -8.26
CA ALA A 259 -2.12 1.69 -7.88
C ALA A 259 -1.64 1.53 -6.43
N ASP A 260 -2.03 0.43 -5.79
CA ASP A 260 -1.65 0.14 -4.41
C ASP A 260 -0.36 -0.67 -4.31
N PHE A 261 -0.09 -1.50 -5.32
CA PHE A 261 1.18 -2.19 -5.50
C PHE A 261 1.41 -2.55 -6.96
N ALA A 262 2.65 -2.86 -7.30
CA ALA A 262 3.03 -3.46 -8.57
C ALA A 262 3.65 -4.84 -8.34
N ILE A 263 3.59 -5.67 -9.37
CA ILE A 263 4.47 -6.83 -9.49
C ILE A 263 5.39 -6.58 -10.68
N GLU A 264 6.65 -6.95 -10.56
CA GLU A 264 7.51 -7.07 -11.73
C GLU A 264 6.95 -8.20 -12.58
N ALA A 265 6.47 -7.87 -13.77
CA ALA A 265 6.02 -8.90 -14.69
C ALA A 265 7.21 -9.83 -14.88
N PRO A 266 7.06 -11.15 -14.65
CA PRO A 266 8.15 -12.04 -15.02
C PRO A 266 8.42 -11.75 -16.51
N PRO A 267 9.68 -11.54 -16.93
CA PRO A 267 9.98 -11.58 -18.35
C PRO A 267 9.27 -12.83 -18.87
N LEU A 268 8.46 -12.68 -19.91
CA LEU A 268 7.61 -13.70 -20.53
C LEU A 268 8.47 -14.91 -20.97
N LEU A 269 9.06 -15.65 -20.03
CA LEU A 269 10.11 -16.66 -20.18
C LEU A 269 10.75 -17.06 -18.82
N LEU A 270 9.97 -17.18 -17.74
CA LEU A 270 10.31 -18.22 -16.75
C LEU A 270 9.89 -19.55 -17.36
N ALA A 271 10.91 -20.16 -17.98
CA ALA A 271 11.00 -21.39 -18.73
C ALA A 271 9.82 -22.38 -18.61
N ALA A 272 9.54 -23.02 -19.74
CA ALA A 272 8.60 -24.12 -19.98
C ALA A 272 8.61 -25.28 -18.95
N ASN A 273 9.54 -25.28 -17.99
CA ASN A 273 9.73 -26.33 -17.00
C ASN A 273 8.87 -26.17 -15.73
N ASN A 274 8.19 -25.03 -15.52
CA ASN A 274 7.33 -24.82 -14.34
C ASN A 274 5.84 -24.55 -14.68
N ARG A 275 5.44 -24.74 -15.96
CA ARG A 275 4.04 -24.63 -16.39
C ARG A 275 3.11 -25.68 -15.76
N GLN A 276 3.64 -26.73 -15.14
CA GLN A 276 2.82 -27.79 -14.54
C GLN A 276 2.03 -27.36 -13.29
N ALA A 277 2.44 -26.29 -12.59
CA ALA A 277 1.79 -25.89 -11.34
C ALA A 277 0.92 -24.62 -11.42
N GLY A 278 1.08 -23.78 -12.45
CA GLY A 278 0.30 -22.53 -12.59
C GLY A 278 0.41 -21.57 -11.39
N LEU A 279 1.49 -21.66 -10.59
CA LEU A 279 1.69 -20.91 -9.36
C LEU A 279 3.06 -20.24 -9.35
N THR A 280 3.08 -18.92 -9.17
CA THR A 280 4.31 -18.14 -9.00
C THR A 280 4.28 -17.40 -7.67
N MET A 281 5.31 -17.57 -6.84
CA MET A 281 5.46 -16.86 -5.56
C MET A 281 6.35 -15.64 -5.74
N LEU A 282 5.90 -14.50 -5.24
CA LEU A 282 6.60 -13.22 -5.26
C LEU A 282 6.75 -12.69 -3.82
N ARG A 283 7.83 -11.95 -3.59
CA ARG A 283 8.13 -11.29 -2.31
C ARG A 283 8.08 -9.79 -2.48
N ALA A 284 7.59 -9.09 -1.45
CA ALA A 284 7.69 -7.64 -1.41
C ALA A 284 9.17 -7.21 -1.43
N ASP A 285 9.50 -6.30 -2.32
CA ASP A 285 10.78 -5.64 -2.43
C ASP A 285 10.77 -4.39 -1.54
N GLY A 286 11.51 -4.45 -0.44
CA GLY A 286 11.61 -3.37 0.53
C GLY A 286 12.36 -2.13 0.03
N THR A 287 12.94 -2.17 -1.18
CA THR A 287 13.79 -1.12 -1.77
C THR A 287 13.06 -0.23 -2.80
N ALA A 288 11.83 -0.57 -3.20
CA ALA A 288 11.10 0.21 -4.21
C ALA A 288 10.61 1.57 -3.66
N ALA A 289 10.85 2.64 -4.42
CA ALA A 289 10.73 4.04 -3.95
C ALA A 289 9.42 4.76 -4.32
N GLU A 290 8.58 4.18 -5.18
CA GLU A 290 7.38 4.87 -5.70
C GLU A 290 6.07 4.13 -5.42
N LEU A 291 6.16 2.81 -5.28
CA LEU A 291 5.04 1.91 -5.15
C LEU A 291 5.55 0.59 -4.55
N PRO A 292 4.82 -0.05 -3.62
CA PRO A 292 5.17 -1.39 -3.15
C PRO A 292 5.31 -2.33 -4.35
N LEU A 293 6.44 -3.02 -4.45
CA LEU A 293 6.78 -3.84 -5.59
C LEU A 293 6.96 -5.28 -5.14
N PHE A 294 6.37 -6.24 -5.84
CA PHE A 294 6.61 -7.66 -5.61
C PHE A 294 7.46 -8.23 -6.75
N LYS A 295 8.51 -8.98 -6.38
CA LYS A 295 9.44 -9.60 -7.33
C LYS A 295 9.56 -11.10 -7.08
N PRO A 296 9.93 -11.91 -8.08
CA PRO A 296 10.36 -13.28 -7.83
C PRO A 296 11.47 -13.28 -6.78
N ALA A 297 11.45 -14.23 -5.85
CA ALA A 297 12.59 -14.38 -4.95
C ALA A 297 13.83 -14.66 -5.80
N ALA A 298 14.84 -13.79 -5.73
CA ALA A 298 16.13 -14.11 -6.31
C ALA A 298 16.59 -15.45 -5.74
N THR A 299 16.98 -16.40 -6.58
CA THR A 299 17.71 -17.60 -6.13
C THR A 299 18.98 -17.12 -5.43
N ALA A 300 18.89 -17.08 -4.10
CA ALA A 300 19.84 -16.62 -3.09
C ALA A 300 21.24 -16.17 -3.58
N ALA A 301 21.51 -14.87 -3.52
CA ALA A 301 22.65 -14.43 -2.73
C ALA A 301 22.12 -14.20 -1.31
N ARG A 302 22.76 -14.79 -0.30
CA ARG A 302 22.36 -14.64 1.11
C ARG A 302 22.37 -13.16 1.48
N ASP A 303 21.20 -12.60 1.73
CA ASP A 303 21.08 -11.31 2.37
C ASP A 303 21.39 -11.48 3.87
N THR A 304 22.55 -11.00 4.29
CA THR A 304 22.99 -11.00 5.69
C THR A 304 22.45 -9.81 6.48
N SER A 305 21.49 -9.04 5.96
CA SER A 305 20.81 -7.99 6.73
C SER A 305 19.74 -8.56 7.69
N ARG A 306 20.17 -9.48 8.57
CA ARG A 306 19.49 -9.60 9.86
C ARG A 306 19.73 -8.28 10.60
N PHE A 307 18.64 -7.54 10.83
CA PHE A 307 18.62 -6.42 11.76
C PHE A 307 19.34 -6.85 13.06
N PRO A 308 20.42 -6.18 13.49
CA PRO A 308 20.98 -6.46 14.80
C PRO A 308 19.98 -5.98 15.85
N ALA A 309 19.67 -6.87 16.79
CA ALA A 309 18.84 -6.58 17.95
C ALA A 309 19.38 -5.33 18.68
N THR A 310 18.53 -4.32 18.85
CA THR A 310 18.82 -3.18 19.69
C THR A 310 18.63 -3.59 21.15
N THR A 311 19.72 -3.99 21.80
CA THR A 311 19.79 -4.08 23.26
C THR A 311 19.61 -2.68 23.83
N GLY A 312 18.45 -2.42 24.44
CA GLY A 312 18.28 -1.33 25.37
C GLY A 312 19.13 -1.62 26.61
N VAL A 313 20.20 -0.85 26.80
CA VAL A 313 20.90 -0.78 28.08
C VAL A 313 20.25 0.33 28.87
N LEU A 314 19.54 -0.06 29.93
CA LEU A 314 19.18 0.81 31.04
C LEU A 314 20.45 1.15 31.81
N THR A 315 20.86 2.42 31.77
CA THR A 315 21.50 3.16 32.88
C THR A 315 21.31 4.65 32.62
#